data_AF-A0A833P3K9-F1
#
_entry.id   AF-A0A833P3K9-F1
#
_cell.length_a   1.000
_cell.length_b   1.000
_cell.length_c   1.000
_cell.angle_alpha   90.00
_cell.angle_beta   90.00
_cell.angle_gamma   90.00
#
_symmetry.space_group_name_H-M   'P 1'
#
loop_
_entity.id
_entity.type
_entity.pdbx_description
1 polymer ?
#
loop_
_entity_poly.entity_id
_entity_poly.type
_entity_poly.pdbx_seq_one_letter_code
_entity_poly.pdbx_strand_id
1 'polypeptide(L)'
;MEKAKYLDKNLEFIDLVLPLDRIARKLLVPVLFLIATSSFFYKLHYPIFPLTVILVLYLIISALAFWIIKKGVVRADLMYFSLLVVNCILLGFAIYFSGGIESFALPLFAVIGVLAGLTLPLWAIVGVIIIPGTIYIIELAAEYLGIIPHVEIFKEFIQPSEYATSMYMRIMPISNFVVAVAIIFIAYTVAENLRRKKENLAETSRALEIKSKLLVDRDQELIKLNQQLNIKIGEQEVLKKDLEMKVAERTASLNVTISELQKKENELKDKLEELEQFRKLTVGRELKMIDLEKEIDRTLIQSGELPKYNV
;
A
#
# COMPACT_ATOMS: atom_id res chain seq x y z
N MET A 1 -20.19 -13.97 13.64
CA MET A 1 -19.03 -13.65 12.78
C MET A 1 -19.19 -14.23 11.36
N GLU A 2 -19.59 -15.48 11.17
CA GLU A 2 -19.76 -16.08 9.82
C GLU A 2 -20.77 -15.36 8.93
N LYS A 3 -21.91 -14.91 9.47
CA LYS A 3 -22.91 -14.15 8.70
C LYS A 3 -22.35 -12.83 8.14
N ALA A 4 -21.47 -12.15 8.87
CA ALA A 4 -20.83 -10.92 8.42
C ALA A 4 -19.80 -11.18 7.30
N LYS A 5 -18.97 -12.22 7.45
CA LYS A 5 -18.02 -12.65 6.41
C LYS A 5 -18.73 -13.11 5.13
N TYR A 6 -19.90 -13.71 5.29
CA TYR A 6 -20.76 -14.14 4.17
C TYR A 6 -21.38 -12.95 3.42
N LEU A 7 -21.88 -11.94 4.16
CA LEU A 7 -22.42 -10.70 3.60
C LEU A 7 -21.37 -9.93 2.78
N ASP A 8 -20.14 -9.86 3.29
CA ASP A 8 -19.03 -9.16 2.64
C ASP A 8 -18.66 -9.80 1.29
N LYS A 9 -18.51 -11.13 1.26
CA LYS A 9 -18.24 -11.88 0.02
C LYS A 9 -19.38 -11.77 -1.00
N ASN A 10 -20.63 -11.69 -0.53
CA ASN A 10 -21.77 -11.46 -1.40
C ASN A 10 -21.76 -10.05 -2.02
N LEU A 11 -21.34 -9.02 -1.27
CA LEU A 11 -21.23 -7.66 -1.81
C LEU A 11 -20.19 -7.57 -2.92
N GLU A 12 -18.99 -8.12 -2.69
CA GLU A 12 -17.93 -8.13 -3.71
C GLU A 12 -18.37 -8.85 -4.99
N PHE A 13 -19.11 -9.95 -4.84
CA PHE A 13 -19.65 -10.69 -5.97
C PHE A 13 -20.68 -9.87 -6.75
N ILE A 14 -21.58 -9.17 -6.04
CA ILE A 14 -22.57 -8.28 -6.66
C ILE A 14 -21.85 -7.19 -7.45
N ASP A 15 -20.86 -6.51 -6.86
CA ASP A 15 -20.13 -5.42 -7.51
C ASP A 15 -19.40 -5.87 -8.79
N LEU A 16 -18.99 -7.15 -8.86
CA LEU A 16 -18.39 -7.72 -10.06
C LEU A 16 -19.44 -8.13 -11.10
N VAL A 17 -20.52 -8.80 -10.69
CA VAL A 17 -21.51 -9.39 -11.60
C VAL A 17 -22.39 -8.33 -12.25
N LEU A 18 -22.80 -7.30 -11.52
CA LEU A 18 -23.71 -6.28 -12.02
C LEU A 18 -23.22 -5.52 -13.28
N PRO A 19 -21.97 -5.04 -13.34
CA PRO A 19 -21.46 -4.39 -14.54
C PRO A 19 -21.33 -5.39 -15.70
N LEU A 20 -20.90 -6.63 -15.44
CA LEU A 20 -20.76 -7.67 -16.46
C LEU A 20 -22.11 -8.05 -17.09
N ASP A 21 -23.14 -8.26 -16.28
CA ASP A 21 -24.50 -8.53 -16.74
C ASP A 21 -25.10 -7.34 -17.52
N ARG A 22 -24.80 -6.10 -17.09
CA ARG A 22 -25.18 -4.90 -17.85
C ARG A 22 -24.49 -4.85 -19.22
N ILE A 23 -23.22 -5.21 -19.31
CA ILE A 23 -22.49 -5.30 -20.58
C ILE A 23 -23.08 -6.42 -21.45
N ALA A 24 -23.34 -7.58 -20.86
CA ALA A 24 -23.95 -8.73 -21.54
C ALA A 24 -25.30 -8.37 -22.17
N ARG A 25 -26.21 -7.73 -21.40
CA ARG A 25 -27.49 -7.24 -21.93
C ARG A 25 -27.30 -6.22 -23.05
N LYS A 26 -26.34 -5.30 -22.90
CA LYS A 26 -26.02 -4.31 -23.93
C LYS A 26 -25.42 -4.94 -25.20
N LEU A 27 -24.89 -6.15 -25.14
CA LEU A 27 -24.37 -6.88 -26.29
C LEU A 27 -25.43 -7.81 -26.90
N LEU A 28 -26.11 -8.60 -26.07
CA LEU A 28 -27.10 -9.59 -26.50
C LEU A 28 -28.35 -8.94 -27.10
N VAL A 29 -28.88 -7.87 -26.47
CA VAL A 29 -30.12 -7.25 -26.94
C VAL A 29 -29.95 -6.63 -28.34
N PRO A 30 -28.89 -5.85 -28.64
CA PRO A 30 -28.68 -5.36 -29.99
C PRO A 30 -28.40 -6.46 -31.00
N VAL A 31 -27.71 -7.55 -30.64
CA VAL A 31 -27.48 -8.67 -31.56
C VAL A 31 -28.80 -9.36 -31.91
N LEU A 32 -29.64 -9.68 -30.91
CA LEU A 32 -30.95 -10.27 -31.15
C LEU A 32 -31.88 -9.32 -31.92
N PHE A 33 -31.84 -8.02 -31.62
CA PHE A 33 -32.56 -7.01 -32.38
C PHE A 33 -32.05 -6.89 -33.82
N LEU A 34 -30.73 -6.98 -34.04
CA LEU A 34 -30.13 -6.97 -35.37
C LEU A 34 -30.53 -8.22 -36.17
N ILE A 35 -30.60 -9.39 -35.54
CA ILE A 35 -31.14 -10.62 -36.16
C ILE A 35 -32.62 -10.43 -36.53
N ALA A 36 -33.43 -9.85 -35.63
CA ALA A 36 -34.84 -9.62 -35.88
C ALA A 36 -35.08 -8.58 -37.00
N THR A 37 -34.27 -7.52 -37.06
CA THR A 37 -34.39 -6.47 -38.08
C THR A 37 -33.78 -6.87 -39.42
N SER A 38 -32.68 -7.63 -39.43
CA SER A 38 -32.11 -8.17 -40.67
C SER A 38 -33.12 -9.07 -41.38
N SER A 39 -33.96 -9.79 -40.64
CA SER A 39 -35.10 -10.52 -41.19
C SER A 39 -35.95 -9.66 -42.13
N PHE A 40 -36.25 -8.43 -41.71
CA PHE A 40 -37.13 -7.53 -42.43
C PHE A 40 -36.47 -7.03 -43.73
N PHE A 41 -35.18 -6.69 -43.69
CA PHE A 41 -34.47 -6.14 -44.85
C PHE A 41 -34.11 -7.19 -45.89
N TYR A 42 -33.70 -8.38 -45.47
CA TYR A 42 -33.21 -9.43 -46.36
C TYR A 42 -34.29 -10.42 -46.79
N LYS A 43 -35.57 -10.17 -46.45
CA LYS A 43 -36.70 -11.08 -46.71
C LYS A 43 -36.44 -12.49 -46.18
N LEU A 44 -35.71 -12.60 -45.08
CA LEU A 44 -35.47 -13.89 -44.42
C LEU A 44 -36.78 -14.32 -43.75
N HIS A 45 -37.15 -15.58 -43.91
CA HIS A 45 -38.41 -16.13 -43.42
C HIS A 45 -38.32 -16.51 -41.94
N TYR A 46 -37.77 -15.65 -41.10
CA TYR A 46 -37.71 -15.92 -39.67
C TYR A 46 -39.11 -15.78 -39.05
N PRO A 47 -39.47 -16.66 -38.10
CA PRO A 47 -40.62 -16.45 -37.25
C PRO A 47 -40.29 -15.32 -36.25
N ILE A 48 -40.49 -14.07 -36.66
CA ILE A 48 -40.16 -12.87 -35.87
C ILE A 48 -40.92 -12.87 -34.53
N PHE A 49 -42.18 -13.31 -34.53
CA PHE A 49 -43.01 -13.32 -33.33
C PHE A 49 -42.38 -14.12 -32.16
N PRO A 50 -42.05 -15.42 -32.27
CA PRO A 50 -41.43 -16.15 -31.17
C PRO A 50 -40.07 -15.57 -30.76
N LEU A 51 -39.26 -15.06 -31.69
CA LEU A 51 -37.99 -14.40 -31.35
C LEU A 51 -38.20 -13.15 -30.48
N THR A 52 -39.21 -12.34 -30.80
CA THR A 52 -39.56 -11.16 -29.96
C THR A 52 -40.08 -11.56 -28.59
N VAL A 53 -40.88 -12.62 -28.49
CA VAL A 53 -41.38 -13.15 -27.20
C VAL A 53 -40.21 -13.64 -26.34
N ILE A 54 -39.27 -14.38 -26.91
CA ILE A 54 -38.08 -14.87 -26.21
C ILE A 54 -37.23 -13.69 -25.70
N LEU A 55 -37.04 -12.65 -26.51
CA LEU A 55 -36.31 -11.44 -26.10
C LEU A 55 -37.01 -10.73 -24.92
N VAL A 56 -38.33 -10.58 -24.96
CA VAL A 56 -39.10 -9.97 -23.87
C VAL A 56 -39.00 -10.81 -22.60
N LEU A 57 -39.16 -12.14 -22.71
CA LEU A 57 -39.01 -13.06 -21.58
C LEU A 57 -37.61 -12.98 -20.95
N TYR A 58 -36.57 -12.96 -21.79
CA TYR A 58 -35.19 -12.78 -21.35
C TYR A 58 -35.00 -11.49 -20.54
N LEU A 59 -35.55 -10.37 -21.01
CA LEU A 59 -35.47 -9.09 -20.30
C LEU A 59 -36.22 -9.12 -18.96
N ILE A 60 -37.43 -9.69 -18.92
CA ILE A 60 -38.24 -9.80 -17.71
C ILE A 60 -37.52 -10.68 -16.67
N ILE A 61 -37.05 -11.86 -17.06
CA ILE A 61 -36.36 -12.80 -16.18
C ILE A 61 -35.06 -12.18 -15.65
N SER A 62 -34.30 -11.53 -16.52
CA SER A 62 -33.06 -10.85 -16.11
C SER A 62 -33.31 -9.71 -15.14
N ALA A 63 -34.36 -8.91 -15.36
CA ALA A 63 -34.75 -7.83 -14.46
C ALA A 63 -35.21 -8.37 -13.10
N LEU A 64 -36.00 -9.45 -13.08
CA LEU A 64 -36.48 -10.09 -11.86
C LEU A 64 -35.31 -10.70 -11.07
N ALA A 65 -34.41 -11.42 -11.74
CA ALA A 65 -33.23 -12.00 -11.10
C ALA A 65 -32.34 -10.91 -10.49
N PHE A 66 -32.11 -9.81 -11.21
CA PHE A 66 -31.37 -8.66 -10.69
C PHE A 66 -32.04 -8.06 -9.45
N TRP A 67 -33.36 -7.90 -9.46
CA TRP A 67 -34.11 -7.39 -8.30
C TRP A 67 -33.97 -8.31 -7.08
N ILE A 68 -34.03 -9.63 -7.27
CA ILE A 68 -33.85 -10.63 -6.21
C ILE A 68 -32.41 -10.59 -5.65
N ILE A 69 -31.40 -10.54 -6.53
CA ILE A 69 -29.99 -10.44 -6.14
C ILE A 69 -29.76 -9.17 -5.31
N LYS A 70 -30.30 -8.01 -5.76
CA LYS A 70 -30.18 -6.74 -5.05
C LYS A 70 -30.83 -6.76 -3.66
N LYS A 71 -31.93 -7.51 -3.49
CA LYS A 71 -32.57 -7.69 -2.18
C LYS A 71 -31.81 -8.62 -1.24
N GLY A 72 -30.80 -9.36 -1.73
CA GLY A 72 -30.00 -10.26 -0.91
C GLY A 72 -30.79 -11.44 -0.32
N VAL A 73 -31.95 -11.79 -0.90
CA VAL A 73 -32.82 -12.86 -0.39
C VAL A 73 -32.20 -14.24 -0.61
N VAL A 74 -31.48 -14.41 -1.71
CA VAL A 74 -30.87 -15.67 -2.14
C VAL A 74 -29.37 -15.46 -2.31
N ARG A 75 -28.58 -16.55 -2.21
CA ARG A 75 -27.15 -16.49 -2.52
C ARG A 75 -26.95 -16.00 -3.96
N ALA A 76 -26.15 -14.95 -4.13
CA ALA A 76 -26.01 -14.29 -5.42
C ALA A 76 -25.38 -15.21 -6.48
N ASP A 77 -24.46 -16.07 -6.08
CA ASP A 77 -23.82 -17.07 -6.93
C ASP A 77 -24.82 -18.10 -7.50
N LEU A 78 -25.65 -18.67 -6.64
CA LEU A 78 -26.66 -19.65 -7.03
C LEU A 78 -27.73 -19.01 -7.92
N MET A 79 -28.20 -17.80 -7.54
CA MET A 79 -29.20 -17.07 -8.33
C MET A 79 -28.66 -16.71 -9.72
N TYR A 80 -27.40 -16.26 -9.81
CA TYR A 80 -26.77 -15.94 -11.09
C TYR A 80 -26.54 -17.19 -11.94
N PHE A 81 -26.11 -18.31 -11.34
CA PHE A 81 -26.05 -19.59 -12.03
C PHE A 81 -27.40 -19.99 -12.61
N SER A 82 -28.48 -19.94 -11.81
CA SER A 82 -29.84 -20.22 -12.29
C SER A 82 -30.26 -19.30 -13.42
N LEU A 83 -29.93 -18.01 -13.34
CA LEU A 83 -30.18 -17.04 -14.41
C LEU A 83 -29.45 -17.43 -15.71
N LEU A 84 -28.17 -17.81 -15.63
CA LEU A 84 -27.42 -18.25 -16.81
C LEU A 84 -27.99 -19.53 -17.41
N VAL A 85 -28.45 -20.49 -16.59
CA VAL A 85 -29.13 -21.70 -17.08
C VAL A 85 -30.40 -21.35 -17.83
N VAL A 86 -31.24 -20.47 -17.27
CA VAL A 86 -32.46 -20.01 -17.96
C VAL A 86 -32.11 -19.27 -19.25
N ASN A 87 -31.05 -18.46 -19.26
CA ASN A 87 -30.58 -17.79 -20.47
C ASN A 87 -30.09 -18.78 -21.52
N CYS A 88 -29.42 -19.88 -21.14
CA CYS A 88 -29.05 -20.95 -22.07
C CYS A 88 -30.29 -21.60 -22.70
N ILE A 89 -31.34 -21.85 -21.91
CA ILE A 89 -32.60 -22.42 -22.42
C ILE A 89 -33.27 -21.46 -23.41
N LEU A 90 -33.42 -20.18 -23.04
CA LEU A 90 -33.99 -19.17 -23.91
C LEU A 90 -33.16 -18.99 -25.20
N LEU A 91 -31.84 -19.06 -25.10
CA LEU A 91 -30.95 -18.96 -26.25
C LEU A 91 -31.05 -20.19 -27.16
N GLY A 92 -31.22 -21.40 -26.62
CA GLY A 92 -31.51 -22.60 -27.42
C GLY A 92 -32.77 -22.40 -28.27
N PHE A 93 -33.87 -21.99 -27.64
CA PHE A 93 -35.09 -21.65 -28.39
C PHE A 93 -34.87 -20.54 -29.42
N ALA A 94 -34.08 -19.51 -29.09
CA ALA A 94 -33.76 -18.46 -30.04
C ALA A 94 -32.95 -18.98 -31.24
N ILE A 95 -32.00 -19.90 -30.99
CA ILE A 95 -31.19 -20.57 -32.02
C ILE A 95 -32.11 -21.40 -32.92
N TYR A 96 -32.98 -22.23 -32.36
CA TYR A 96 -33.96 -22.99 -33.13
C TYR A 96 -34.81 -22.10 -34.05
N PHE A 97 -35.45 -21.06 -33.51
CA PHE A 97 -36.29 -20.15 -34.31
C PHE A 97 -35.50 -19.25 -35.27
N SER A 98 -34.19 -19.11 -35.08
CA SER A 98 -33.30 -18.42 -36.00
C SER A 98 -32.56 -19.39 -36.92
N GLY A 99 -33.10 -20.60 -37.13
CA GLY A 99 -32.66 -21.59 -38.12
C GLY A 99 -31.73 -22.69 -37.61
N GLY A 100 -31.76 -22.95 -36.31
CA GLY A 100 -31.08 -24.08 -35.69
C GLY A 100 -29.58 -24.07 -35.94
N ILE A 101 -29.09 -25.05 -36.70
CA ILE A 101 -27.67 -25.21 -37.02
C ILE A 101 -27.10 -24.05 -37.86
N GLU A 102 -27.94 -23.36 -38.63
CA GLU A 102 -27.53 -22.22 -39.45
C GLU A 102 -27.49 -20.91 -38.66
N SER A 103 -27.94 -20.93 -37.41
CA SER A 103 -28.14 -19.72 -36.63
C SER A 103 -26.83 -18.99 -36.33
N PHE A 104 -26.79 -17.70 -36.67
CA PHE A 104 -25.73 -16.78 -36.22
C PHE A 104 -25.72 -16.55 -34.70
N ALA A 105 -26.73 -17.03 -33.97
CA ALA A 105 -26.79 -16.91 -32.52
C ALA A 105 -25.95 -17.98 -31.79
N LEU A 106 -25.44 -19.01 -32.47
CA LEU A 106 -24.62 -20.07 -31.86
C LEU A 106 -23.41 -19.56 -31.07
N PRO A 107 -22.59 -18.60 -31.57
CA PRO A 107 -21.49 -18.02 -30.80
C PRO A 107 -21.91 -17.35 -29.48
N LEU A 108 -23.20 -16.99 -29.32
CA LEU A 108 -23.69 -16.38 -28.08
C LEU A 108 -23.66 -17.36 -26.90
N PHE A 109 -23.65 -18.68 -27.13
CA PHE A 109 -23.39 -19.64 -26.05
C PHE A 109 -22.00 -19.48 -25.46
N ALA A 110 -20.99 -19.20 -26.30
CA ALA A 110 -19.64 -18.92 -25.82
C ALA A 110 -19.62 -17.64 -24.98
N VAL A 111 -20.39 -16.61 -25.33
CA VAL A 111 -20.51 -15.37 -24.52
C VAL A 111 -21.07 -15.69 -23.13
N ILE A 112 -22.14 -16.48 -23.03
CA ILE A 112 -22.68 -16.93 -21.74
C ILE A 112 -21.64 -17.72 -20.94
N GLY A 113 -20.91 -18.62 -21.61
CA GLY A 113 -19.83 -19.39 -21.01
C GLY A 113 -18.68 -18.53 -20.50
N VAL A 114 -18.27 -17.50 -21.24
CA VAL A 114 -17.25 -16.52 -20.80
C VAL A 114 -17.73 -15.78 -19.56
N LEU A 115 -18.98 -15.31 -19.55
CA LEU A 115 -19.57 -14.65 -18.39
C LEU A 115 -19.59 -15.57 -17.17
N ALA A 116 -19.93 -16.85 -17.35
CA ALA A 116 -19.82 -17.86 -16.30
C ALA A 116 -18.37 -18.03 -15.84
N GLY A 117 -17.41 -18.17 -16.75
CA GLY A 117 -15.98 -18.31 -16.45
C GLY A 117 -15.40 -17.15 -15.63
N LEU A 118 -15.87 -15.93 -15.89
CA LEU A 118 -15.42 -14.71 -15.18
C LEU A 118 -16.01 -14.60 -13.76
N THR A 119 -17.20 -15.15 -13.52
CA THR A 119 -17.99 -14.85 -12.32
C THR A 119 -18.20 -16.05 -11.41
N LEU A 120 -18.47 -17.22 -11.96
CA LEU A 120 -18.90 -18.40 -11.22
C LEU A 120 -17.74 -19.30 -10.77
N PRO A 121 -17.97 -20.20 -9.80
CA PRO A 121 -17.03 -21.26 -9.44
C PRO A 121 -17.00 -22.38 -10.50
N LEU A 122 -15.95 -23.20 -10.50
CA LEU A 122 -15.70 -24.25 -11.51
C LEU A 122 -16.89 -25.19 -11.74
N TRP A 123 -17.53 -25.68 -10.66
CA TRP A 123 -18.67 -26.61 -10.79
C TRP A 123 -19.85 -25.97 -11.53
N ALA A 124 -20.09 -24.68 -11.32
CA ALA A 124 -21.19 -23.94 -11.94
C ALA A 124 -20.85 -23.62 -13.40
N ILE A 125 -19.58 -23.34 -13.70
CA ILE A 125 -19.08 -23.19 -15.08
C ILE A 125 -19.32 -24.48 -15.86
N VAL A 126 -18.97 -25.64 -15.30
CA VAL A 126 -19.20 -26.95 -15.93
C VAL A 126 -20.69 -27.16 -16.22
N GLY A 127 -21.57 -26.81 -15.28
CA GLY A 127 -23.02 -26.85 -15.52
C GLY A 127 -23.47 -25.95 -16.67
N VAL A 128 -22.99 -24.70 -16.71
CA VAL A 128 -23.32 -23.74 -17.78
C VAL A 128 -22.74 -24.15 -19.14
N ILE A 129 -21.72 -25.01 -19.20
CA ILE A 129 -21.21 -25.58 -20.45
C ILE A 129 -22.06 -26.76 -20.92
N ILE A 130 -22.33 -27.70 -20.02
CA ILE A 130 -22.99 -28.97 -20.36
C ILE A 130 -24.43 -28.73 -20.78
N ILE A 131 -25.16 -27.85 -20.09
CA ILE A 131 -26.58 -27.59 -20.33
C ILE A 131 -26.84 -27.09 -21.77
N PRO A 132 -26.24 -25.99 -22.26
CA PRO A 132 -26.48 -25.53 -23.62
C PRO A 132 -26.00 -26.51 -24.68
N GLY A 133 -24.88 -27.21 -24.45
CA GLY A 133 -24.43 -28.26 -25.37
C GLY A 133 -25.47 -29.40 -25.47
N THR A 134 -26.06 -29.79 -24.35
CA THR A 134 -27.12 -30.81 -24.30
C THR A 134 -28.39 -30.32 -24.98
N ILE A 135 -28.82 -29.08 -24.72
CA ILE A 135 -29.99 -28.46 -25.36
C ILE A 135 -29.81 -28.44 -26.88
N TYR A 136 -28.65 -27.98 -27.35
CA TYR A 136 -28.35 -27.92 -28.77
C TYR A 136 -28.32 -29.31 -29.43
N ILE A 137 -27.74 -30.32 -28.77
CA ILE A 137 -27.76 -31.71 -29.26
C ILE A 137 -29.20 -32.25 -29.32
N ILE A 138 -30.03 -31.95 -28.31
CA ILE A 138 -31.44 -32.36 -28.29
C ILE A 138 -32.23 -31.69 -29.42
N GLU A 139 -32.03 -30.39 -29.66
CA GLU A 139 -32.66 -29.65 -30.76
C GLU A 139 -32.29 -30.26 -32.11
N LEU A 140 -31.00 -30.50 -32.34
CA LEU A 140 -30.49 -31.12 -33.56
C LEU A 140 -31.05 -32.55 -33.76
N ALA A 141 -31.11 -33.34 -32.69
CA ALA A 141 -31.68 -34.69 -32.74
C ALA A 141 -33.19 -34.68 -33.00
N ALA A 142 -33.92 -33.75 -32.38
CA ALA A 142 -35.35 -33.60 -32.58
C ALA A 142 -35.68 -33.15 -34.02
N GLU A 143 -34.87 -32.26 -34.58
CA GLU A 143 -34.98 -31.82 -35.96
C GLU A 143 -34.66 -32.96 -36.93
N TYR A 144 -33.59 -33.73 -36.69
CA TYR A 144 -33.22 -34.91 -37.49
C TYR A 144 -34.33 -35.97 -37.54
N LEU A 145 -34.96 -36.23 -36.40
CA LEU A 145 -36.05 -37.20 -36.26
C LEU A 145 -37.38 -36.66 -36.84
N GLY A 146 -37.44 -35.41 -37.29
CA GLY A 146 -38.65 -34.77 -37.78
C GLY A 146 -39.69 -34.51 -36.70
N ILE A 147 -39.29 -34.51 -35.41
CA ILE A 147 -40.17 -34.19 -34.28
C ILE A 147 -40.52 -32.70 -34.30
N ILE A 148 -39.54 -31.86 -34.61
CA ILE A 148 -39.71 -30.42 -34.80
C ILE A 148 -39.41 -30.05 -36.26
N PRO A 149 -40.16 -29.12 -36.87
CA PRO A 149 -39.89 -28.69 -38.23
C PRO A 149 -38.60 -27.88 -38.30
N HIS A 150 -37.79 -28.12 -39.33
CA HIS A 150 -36.63 -27.29 -39.64
C HIS A 150 -37.07 -25.91 -40.13
N VAL A 151 -36.42 -24.85 -39.62
CA VAL A 151 -36.67 -23.47 -40.02
C VAL A 151 -35.61 -23.06 -41.03
N GLU A 152 -35.95 -23.14 -42.32
CA GLU A 152 -35.05 -22.78 -43.41
C GLU A 152 -34.83 -21.26 -43.46
N ILE A 153 -33.62 -20.80 -43.15
CA ILE A 153 -33.25 -19.39 -43.30
C ILE A 153 -32.87 -19.10 -44.75
N PHE A 154 -32.02 -19.97 -45.30
CA PHE A 154 -31.32 -19.76 -46.56
C PHE A 154 -31.84 -20.66 -47.68
N LYS A 155 -33.14 -20.55 -47.98
CA LYS A 155 -33.79 -21.34 -49.04
C LYS A 155 -33.07 -21.34 -50.39
N GLU A 156 -32.34 -20.27 -50.70
CA GLU A 156 -31.66 -20.10 -51.99
C GLU A 156 -30.22 -20.62 -52.00
N PHE A 157 -29.58 -20.81 -50.85
CA PHE A 157 -28.15 -21.09 -50.79
C PHE A 157 -27.81 -22.56 -50.54
N ILE A 158 -28.65 -23.30 -49.82
CA ILE A 158 -28.33 -24.67 -49.41
C ILE A 158 -29.55 -25.56 -49.66
N GLN A 159 -29.37 -26.63 -50.44
CA GLN A 159 -30.44 -27.58 -50.70
C GLN A 159 -30.66 -28.45 -49.44
N PRO A 160 -31.91 -28.68 -48.99
CA PRO A 160 -32.22 -29.47 -47.80
C PRO A 160 -31.61 -30.88 -47.78
N SER A 161 -31.34 -31.46 -48.97
CA SER A 161 -30.67 -32.76 -49.10
C SER A 161 -29.22 -32.77 -48.65
N GLU A 162 -28.52 -31.63 -48.69
CA GLU A 162 -27.12 -31.54 -48.26
C GLU A 162 -27.00 -31.56 -46.72
N TYR A 163 -27.99 -31.04 -46.00
CA TYR A 163 -28.09 -31.11 -44.54
C TYR A 163 -28.33 -32.52 -44.00
N ALA A 164 -29.00 -33.36 -44.79
CA ALA A 164 -29.23 -34.76 -44.45
C ALA A 164 -27.93 -35.60 -44.50
N THR A 165 -26.82 -35.04 -44.98
CA THR A 165 -25.54 -35.74 -44.98
C THR A 165 -25.08 -35.93 -43.53
N SER A 166 -25.07 -37.18 -43.06
CA SER A 166 -24.75 -37.59 -41.68
C SER A 166 -23.42 -37.01 -41.13
N MET A 167 -22.53 -36.50 -41.97
CA MET A 167 -21.26 -35.92 -41.58
C MET A 167 -21.40 -34.49 -41.03
N TYR A 168 -22.18 -33.63 -41.68
CA TYR A 168 -22.34 -32.22 -41.25
C TYR A 168 -23.02 -32.14 -39.88
N MET A 169 -24.08 -32.92 -39.70
CA MET A 169 -24.81 -33.06 -38.44
C MET A 169 -23.93 -33.53 -37.27
N ARG A 170 -22.89 -34.33 -37.53
CA ARG A 170 -21.98 -34.82 -36.47
C ARG A 170 -20.84 -33.85 -36.21
N ILE A 171 -20.22 -33.32 -37.26
CA ILE A 171 -18.98 -32.53 -37.13
C ILE A 171 -19.25 -31.16 -36.52
N MET A 172 -20.32 -30.48 -36.95
CA MET A 172 -20.55 -29.08 -36.58
C MET A 172 -20.89 -28.89 -35.08
N PRO A 173 -21.74 -29.73 -34.45
CA PRO A 173 -21.93 -29.66 -32.99
C PRO A 173 -20.65 -30.00 -32.21
N ILE A 174 -19.88 -30.99 -32.68
CA ILE A 174 -18.62 -31.37 -32.03
C ILE A 174 -17.62 -30.21 -32.10
N SER A 175 -17.43 -29.59 -33.26
CA SER A 175 -16.48 -28.49 -33.42
C SER A 175 -16.91 -27.28 -32.56
N ASN A 176 -18.18 -26.90 -32.58
CA ASN A 176 -18.69 -25.80 -31.76
C ASN A 176 -18.56 -26.09 -30.26
N PHE A 177 -18.82 -27.32 -29.83
CA PHE A 177 -18.64 -27.72 -28.43
C PHE A 177 -17.17 -27.61 -28.01
N VAL A 178 -16.23 -28.10 -28.84
CA VAL A 178 -14.79 -28.01 -28.57
C VAL A 178 -14.33 -26.54 -28.51
N VAL A 179 -14.77 -25.70 -29.44
CA VAL A 179 -14.43 -24.26 -29.43
C VAL A 179 -15.02 -23.57 -28.20
N ALA A 180 -16.28 -23.86 -27.84
CA ALA A 180 -16.90 -23.29 -26.65
C ALA A 180 -16.14 -23.69 -25.37
N VAL A 181 -15.82 -24.98 -25.21
CA VAL A 181 -15.02 -25.46 -24.07
C VAL A 181 -13.66 -24.76 -23.99
N ALA A 182 -12.96 -24.61 -25.12
CA ALA A 182 -11.67 -23.93 -25.17
C ALA A 182 -11.76 -22.45 -24.76
N ILE A 183 -12.74 -21.70 -25.31
CA ILE A 183 -12.97 -20.28 -24.97
C ILE A 183 -13.25 -20.13 -23.47
N ILE A 184 -14.10 -21.00 -22.92
CA ILE A 184 -14.51 -20.92 -21.53
C ILE A 184 -13.35 -21.29 -20.59
N PHE A 185 -12.54 -22.28 -20.96
CA PHE A 185 -11.34 -22.64 -20.21
C PHE A 185 -10.32 -21.49 -20.17
N ILE A 186 -10.11 -20.80 -21.31
CA ILE A 186 -9.25 -19.61 -21.38
C ILE A 186 -9.83 -18.50 -20.49
N ALA A 187 -11.13 -18.21 -20.61
CA ALA A 187 -11.79 -17.19 -19.80
C ALA A 187 -11.68 -17.48 -18.30
N TYR A 188 -11.88 -18.73 -17.88
CA TYR A 188 -11.69 -19.16 -16.49
C TYR A 188 -10.25 -18.96 -16.03
N THR A 189 -9.27 -19.39 -16.82
CA THR A 189 -7.85 -19.27 -16.47
C THR A 189 -7.43 -17.81 -16.32
N VAL A 190 -7.89 -16.94 -17.22
CA VAL A 190 -7.66 -15.49 -17.15
C VAL A 190 -8.34 -14.91 -15.90
N ALA A 191 -9.58 -15.27 -15.63
CA ALA A 191 -10.32 -14.80 -14.45
C ALA A 191 -9.62 -15.19 -13.15
N GLU A 192 -9.19 -16.45 -13.03
CA GLU A 192 -8.49 -16.98 -11.86
C GLU A 192 -7.16 -16.26 -11.64
N ASN A 193 -6.39 -16.03 -12.71
CA ASN A 193 -5.15 -15.26 -12.64
C ASN A 193 -5.39 -13.81 -12.19
N LEU A 194 -6.47 -13.18 -12.65
CA LEU A 194 -6.84 -11.83 -12.23
C LEU A 194 -7.27 -11.79 -10.76
N ARG A 195 -8.01 -12.80 -10.27
CA ARG A 195 -8.40 -12.92 -8.86
C ARG A 195 -7.17 -13.05 -7.96
N ARG A 196 -6.24 -13.95 -8.30
CA ARG A 196 -4.97 -14.11 -7.56
C ARG A 196 -4.14 -12.84 -7.56
N LYS A 197 -4.04 -12.15 -8.69
CA LYS A 197 -3.34 -10.84 -8.76
C LYS A 197 -4.02 -9.79 -7.88
N LYS A 198 -5.34 -9.73 -7.85
CA LYS A 198 -6.10 -8.81 -6.99
C LYS A 198 -5.86 -9.11 -5.51
N GLU A 199 -5.85 -10.37 -5.11
CA GLU A 199 -5.55 -10.80 -3.74
C GLU A 199 -4.12 -10.41 -3.33
N ASN A 200 -3.12 -10.73 -4.17
CA ASN A 200 -1.72 -10.34 -3.92
C ASN A 200 -1.55 -8.81 -3.83
N LEU A 201 -2.26 -8.04 -4.67
CA LEU A 201 -2.26 -6.58 -4.61
C LEU A 201 -2.89 -6.06 -3.32
N ALA A 202 -3.99 -6.66 -2.86
CA ALA A 202 -4.64 -6.30 -1.61
C ALA A 202 -3.72 -6.60 -0.40
N GLU A 203 -3.03 -7.74 -0.40
CA GLU A 203 -2.04 -8.08 0.63
C GLU A 203 -0.85 -7.11 0.63
N THR A 204 -0.31 -6.81 -0.55
CA THR A 204 0.81 -5.86 -0.71
C THR A 204 0.39 -4.45 -0.26
N SER A 205 -0.83 -4.02 -0.59
CA SER A 205 -1.38 -2.74 -0.16
C SER A 205 -1.51 -2.66 1.36
N ARG A 206 -2.01 -3.72 2.02
CA ARG A 206 -2.08 -3.80 3.49
C ARG A 206 -0.68 -3.77 4.13
N ALA A 207 0.28 -4.50 3.55
CA ALA A 207 1.66 -4.49 4.04
C ALA A 207 2.32 -3.11 3.91
N LEU A 208 2.07 -2.39 2.82
CA LEU A 208 2.53 -1.02 2.63
C LEU A 208 1.87 -0.05 3.61
N GLU A 209 0.57 -0.20 3.90
CA GLU A 209 -0.12 0.62 4.88
C GLU A 209 0.49 0.45 6.28
N ILE A 210 0.79 -0.79 6.69
CA ILE A 210 1.45 -1.09 7.97
C ILE A 210 2.85 -0.46 8.02
N LYS A 211 3.65 -0.63 6.95
CA LYS A 211 4.99 0.00 6.87
C LYS A 211 4.92 1.52 6.91
N SER A 212 3.94 2.13 6.25
CA SER A 212 3.73 3.57 6.28
C SER A 212 3.41 4.07 7.69
N LYS A 213 2.53 3.38 8.43
CA LYS A 213 2.24 3.71 9.84
C LYS A 213 3.48 3.60 10.72
N LEU A 214 4.26 2.54 10.56
CA LEU A 214 5.50 2.36 11.31
C LEU A 214 6.52 3.47 11.04
N LEU A 215 6.66 3.92 9.80
CA LEU A 215 7.54 5.04 9.45
C LEU A 215 7.08 6.35 10.10
N VAL A 216 5.77 6.62 10.10
CA VAL A 216 5.21 7.80 10.79
C VAL A 216 5.50 7.75 12.29
N ASP A 217 5.36 6.59 12.94
CA ASP A 217 5.68 6.44 14.36
C ASP A 217 7.17 6.65 14.65
N ARG A 218 8.06 6.15 13.77
CA ARG A 218 9.51 6.34 13.87
C ARG A 218 9.90 7.82 13.69
N ASP A 219 9.27 8.52 12.74
CA ASP A 219 9.51 9.95 12.54
C ASP A 219 9.09 10.77 13.75
N GLN A 220 7.97 10.42 14.39
CA GLN A 220 7.55 11.06 15.65
C GLN A 220 8.53 10.81 16.80
N GLU A 221 9.09 9.60 16.89
CA GLU A 221 10.12 9.26 17.88
C GLU A 221 11.40 10.08 17.64
N LEU A 222 11.84 10.21 16.39
CA LEU A 222 12.99 11.04 16.02
C LEU A 222 12.77 12.53 16.34
N ILE A 223 11.55 13.05 16.12
CA ILE A 223 11.20 14.42 16.49
C ILE A 223 11.33 14.61 18.02
N LYS A 224 10.81 13.68 18.83
CA LYS A 224 10.93 13.73 20.29
C LYS A 224 12.38 13.67 20.75
N LEU A 225 13.18 12.79 20.15
CA LEU A 225 14.60 12.66 20.48
C LEU A 225 15.39 13.94 20.13
N ASN A 226 15.12 14.54 18.97
CA ASN A 226 15.72 15.81 18.58
C ASN A 226 15.32 16.96 19.52
N GLN A 227 14.06 16.99 19.98
CA GLN A 227 13.63 17.97 20.99
C GLN A 227 14.39 17.79 22.31
N GLN A 228 14.53 16.56 22.80
CA GLN A 228 15.31 16.27 24.01
C GLN A 228 16.79 16.65 23.86
N LEU A 229 17.37 16.37 22.70
CA LEU A 229 18.75 16.73 22.40
C LEU A 229 18.94 18.26 22.42
N ASN A 230 18.03 19.01 21.79
CA ASN A 230 18.06 20.48 21.79
C ASN A 230 17.93 21.06 23.21
N ILE A 231 17.10 20.47 24.07
CA ILE A 231 17.00 20.87 25.49
C ILE A 231 18.34 20.66 26.20
N LYS A 232 18.95 19.48 26.06
CA LYS A 232 20.26 19.16 26.67
C LYS A 232 21.38 20.07 26.16
N ILE A 233 21.38 20.41 24.86
CA ILE A 233 22.33 21.37 24.29
C ILE A 233 22.14 22.73 24.96
N GLY A 234 20.90 23.20 25.11
CA GLY A 234 20.60 24.46 25.81
C GLY A 234 21.06 24.45 27.27
N GLU A 235 20.84 23.35 28.01
CA GLU A 235 21.32 23.19 29.39
C GLU A 235 22.85 23.25 29.47
N GLN A 236 23.55 22.59 28.54
CA GLN A 236 25.01 22.62 28.47
C GLN A 236 25.55 24.02 28.16
N GLU A 237 24.88 24.78 27.28
CA GLU A 237 25.27 26.17 27.00
C GLU A 237 25.12 27.07 28.22
N VAL A 238 24.05 26.90 29.00
CA VAL A 238 23.84 27.64 30.26
C VAL A 238 24.91 27.27 31.28
N LEU A 239 25.17 25.97 31.47
CA LEU A 239 26.19 25.49 32.40
C LEU A 239 27.59 25.99 32.02
N LYS A 240 27.92 26.00 30.73
CA LYS A 240 29.18 26.51 30.22
C LYS A 240 29.33 28.00 30.53
N LYS A 241 28.30 28.82 30.32
CA LYS A 241 28.32 30.26 30.65
C LYS A 241 28.49 30.50 32.15
N ASP A 242 27.80 29.75 33.01
CA ASP A 242 27.96 29.84 34.46
C ASP A 242 29.38 29.48 34.91
N LEU A 243 29.96 28.43 34.31
CA LEU A 243 31.33 28.02 34.58
C LEU A 243 32.34 29.09 34.12
N GLU A 244 32.18 29.64 32.92
CA GLU A 244 33.00 30.75 32.41
C GLU A 244 32.94 31.97 33.33
N MET A 245 31.76 32.30 33.85
CA MET A 245 31.57 33.39 34.81
C MET A 245 32.30 33.13 36.14
N LYS A 246 32.15 31.93 36.72
CA LYS A 246 32.86 31.53 37.95
C LYS A 246 34.37 31.50 37.77
N VAL A 247 34.85 31.03 36.62
CA VAL A 247 36.28 31.04 36.30
C VAL A 247 36.78 32.48 36.19
N ALA A 248 36.04 33.36 35.51
CA ALA A 248 36.40 34.78 35.41
C ALA A 248 36.44 35.47 36.79
N GLU A 249 35.44 35.25 37.63
CA GLU A 249 35.37 35.77 39.00
C GLU A 249 36.55 35.28 39.85
N ARG A 250 36.82 33.96 39.80
CA ARG A 250 37.93 33.37 40.55
C ARG A 250 39.29 33.89 40.06
N THR A 251 39.44 34.06 38.76
CA THR A 251 40.65 34.62 38.15
C THR A 251 40.86 36.07 38.57
N ALA A 252 39.79 36.88 38.59
CA ALA A 252 39.85 38.26 39.06
C ALA A 252 40.24 38.34 40.55
N SER A 253 39.62 37.53 41.40
CA SER A 253 39.95 37.45 42.83
C SER A 253 41.40 37.03 43.07
N LEU A 254 41.90 36.01 42.35
CA LEU A 254 43.30 35.57 42.46
C LEU A 254 44.28 36.67 42.04
N ASN A 255 43.98 37.40 40.96
CA ASN A 255 44.84 38.50 40.51
C ASN A 255 44.94 39.63 41.55
N VAL A 256 43.84 39.93 42.26
CA VAL A 256 43.87 40.87 43.39
C VAL A 256 44.78 40.36 44.51
N THR A 257 44.62 39.11 44.94
CA THR A 257 45.46 38.51 45.99
C THR A 257 46.94 38.49 45.60
N ILE A 258 47.26 38.17 44.34
CA ILE A 258 48.64 38.21 43.82
C ILE A 258 49.20 39.63 43.93
N SER A 259 48.43 40.65 43.53
CA SER A 259 48.84 42.04 43.63
C SER A 259 49.08 42.48 45.08
N GLU A 260 48.23 42.08 46.02
CA GLU A 260 48.42 42.34 47.45
C GLU A 260 49.66 41.66 48.03
N LEU A 261 49.91 40.40 47.65
CA LEU A 261 51.09 39.66 48.07
C LEU A 261 52.38 40.29 47.53
N GLN A 262 52.39 40.72 46.26
CA GLN A 262 53.51 41.44 45.67
C GLN A 262 53.79 42.76 46.40
N LYS A 263 52.74 43.49 46.79
CA LYS A 263 52.89 44.71 47.59
C LYS A 263 53.52 44.42 48.95
N LYS A 264 53.03 43.40 49.67
CA LYS A 264 53.59 42.97 50.96
C LYS A 264 55.04 42.48 50.83
N GLU A 265 55.35 41.75 49.76
CA GLU A 265 56.71 41.30 49.47
C GLU A 265 57.67 42.49 49.29
N ASN A 266 57.24 43.53 48.55
CA ASN A 266 58.03 44.75 48.39
C ASN A 266 58.20 45.50 49.72
N GLU A 267 57.14 45.67 50.52
CA GLU A 267 57.23 46.29 51.85
C GLU A 267 58.19 45.51 52.79
N LEU A 268 58.20 44.18 52.69
CA LEU A 268 59.13 43.32 53.44
C LEU A 268 60.58 43.50 52.97
N LYS A 269 60.81 43.61 51.66
CA LYS A 269 62.14 43.90 51.09
C LYS A 269 62.66 45.25 51.55
N ASP A 270 61.82 46.29 51.51
CA ASP A 270 62.20 47.63 51.97
C ASP A 270 62.60 47.62 53.46
N LYS A 271 61.82 46.94 54.31
CA LYS A 271 62.14 46.78 55.74
C LYS A 271 63.41 45.96 55.99
N LEU A 272 63.65 44.91 55.19
CA LEU A 272 64.89 44.14 55.27
C LEU A 272 66.09 45.01 54.90
N GLU A 273 65.98 45.82 53.85
CA GLU A 273 67.02 46.76 53.45
C GLU A 273 67.28 47.82 54.52
N GLU A 274 66.22 48.37 55.14
CA GLU A 274 66.32 49.30 56.27
C GLU A 274 67.03 48.65 57.46
N LEU A 275 66.69 47.40 57.81
CA LEU A 275 67.36 46.65 58.87
C LEU A 275 68.83 46.37 58.54
N GLU A 276 69.16 46.06 57.29
CA GLU A 276 70.56 45.90 56.86
C GLU A 276 71.34 47.21 56.97
N GLN A 277 70.74 48.34 56.58
CA GLN A 277 71.34 49.67 56.75
C GLN A 277 71.52 50.01 58.23
N PHE A 278 70.51 49.75 59.06
CA PHE A 278 70.58 49.97 60.50
C PHE A 278 71.66 49.10 61.15
N ARG A 279 71.76 47.82 60.75
CA ARG A 279 72.84 46.92 61.18
C ARG A 279 74.19 47.49 60.79
N LYS A 280 74.35 47.95 59.55
CA LYS A 280 75.61 48.55 59.05
C LYS A 280 76.00 49.80 59.85
N LEU A 281 75.04 50.65 60.18
CA LEU A 281 75.25 51.85 61.01
C LEU A 281 75.59 51.49 62.46
N THR A 282 74.90 50.52 63.04
CA THR A 282 75.11 50.09 64.44
C THR A 282 76.45 49.41 64.60
N VAL A 283 76.78 48.43 63.74
CA VAL A 283 78.10 47.79 63.70
C VAL A 283 79.19 48.82 63.42
N GLY A 284 78.93 49.79 62.53
CA GLY A 284 79.85 50.90 62.28
C GLY A 284 80.08 51.80 63.51
N ARG A 285 79.03 52.06 64.30
CA ARG A 285 79.14 52.80 65.57
C ARG A 285 79.86 52.00 66.65
N GLU A 286 79.59 50.71 66.76
CA GLU A 286 80.28 49.82 67.70
C GLU A 286 81.77 49.72 67.38
N LEU A 287 82.14 49.51 66.11
CA LEU A 287 83.53 49.55 65.67
C LEU A 287 84.19 50.90 65.97
N LYS A 288 83.48 52.02 65.74
CA LYS A 288 84.00 53.35 66.05
C LYS A 288 84.11 53.62 67.56
N MET A 289 83.22 53.06 68.38
CA MET A 289 83.36 53.10 69.84
C MET A 289 84.57 52.31 70.29
N ILE A 290 84.77 51.10 69.77
CA ILE A 290 85.97 50.28 70.02
C ILE A 290 87.25 51.05 69.65
N ASP A 291 87.27 51.71 68.50
CA ASP A 291 88.41 52.54 68.08
C ASP A 291 88.63 53.74 69.00
N LEU A 292 87.56 54.43 69.41
CA LEU A 292 87.63 55.54 70.37
C LEU A 292 88.07 55.09 71.77
N GLU A 293 87.61 53.93 72.25
CA GLU A 293 88.05 53.35 73.52
C GLU A 293 89.55 53.04 73.46
N LYS A 294 90.04 52.46 72.35
CA LYS A 294 91.47 52.25 72.10
C LYS A 294 92.26 53.57 72.04
N GLU A 295 91.69 54.63 71.47
CA GLU A 295 92.33 55.96 71.38
C GLU A 295 92.37 56.67 72.74
N ILE A 296 91.32 56.55 73.54
CA ILE A 296 91.28 57.01 74.93
C ILE A 296 92.34 56.27 75.75
N ASP A 297 92.43 54.93 75.65
CA ASP A 297 93.44 54.16 76.37
C ASP A 297 94.86 54.52 75.93
N ARG A 298 95.10 54.77 74.64
CA ARG A 298 96.39 55.31 74.17
C ARG A 298 96.71 56.67 74.81
N THR A 299 95.73 57.55 74.91
CA THR A 299 95.90 58.90 75.49
C THR A 299 96.17 58.82 76.99
N LEU A 300 95.43 57.96 77.72
CA LEU A 300 95.61 57.70 79.15
C LEU A 300 97.00 57.13 79.47
N ILE A 301 97.47 56.17 78.65
CA ILE A 301 98.83 55.62 78.75
C ILE A 301 99.89 56.71 78.52
N GLN A 302 99.69 57.62 77.56
CA GLN A 302 100.60 58.73 77.31
C GLN A 302 100.64 59.75 78.46
N SER A 303 99.55 59.92 79.21
CA SER A 303 99.50 60.76 80.41
C SER A 303 99.97 60.08 81.71
N GLY A 304 100.38 58.82 81.66
CA GLY A 304 100.89 58.07 82.82
C GLY A 304 99.82 57.41 83.69
N GLU A 305 98.58 57.29 83.19
CA GLU A 305 97.48 56.59 83.85
C GLU A 305 97.32 55.16 83.28
N LEU A 306 96.67 54.28 84.05
CA LEU A 306 96.38 52.91 83.61
C LEU A 306 95.24 52.89 82.58
N PRO A 307 95.25 51.96 81.60
CA PRO A 307 94.17 51.84 80.62
C PRO A 307 92.85 51.53 81.32
N LYS A 308 91.76 52.16 80.85
CA LYS A 308 90.45 52.14 81.49
C LYS A 308 89.53 51.08 80.89
N TYR A 309 89.66 50.80 79.60
CA TYR A 309 88.82 49.83 78.90
C TYR A 309 89.63 48.57 78.56
N ASN A 310 88.96 47.41 78.53
CA ASN A 310 89.58 46.13 78.17
C ASN A 310 89.06 45.74 76.79
N VAL A 311 89.62 46.37 75.76
CA VAL A 311 89.19 46.31 74.37
C VAL A 311 90.06 45.35 73.56
#